data_AF-A0A087U428-F1
#
_entry.id   AF-A0A087U428-F1
#
_cell.length_a   1.000
_cell.length_b   1.000
_cell.length_c   1.000
_cell.angle_alpha   90.00
_cell.angle_beta   90.00
_cell.angle_gamma   90.00
#
_symmetry.space_group_name_H-M   'P 1'
#
loop_
_entity.id
_entity.type
_entity.pdbx_description
1 polymer ?
#
loop_
_entity_poly.entity_id
_entity_poly.type
_entity_poly.pdbx_seq_one_letter_code
_entity_poly.pdbx_strand_id
1 'polypeptide(L)' 'MSGHFGDLSPLQEKALNELKEAVADVHQPHYDDYYYLRWLRAREFDPVKAEAMMR' A
#
# COMPACT_ATOMS: atom_id res chain seq x y z
N MET A 1 6.96 -14.56 -0.20
CA MET A 1 6.36 -13.22 -0.03
C MET A 1 5.11 -13.13 -0.89
N SER A 2 3.97 -13.43 -0.28
CA SER A 2 2.64 -13.39 -0.90
C SER A 2 2.08 -11.98 -1.06
N GLY A 3 2.75 -10.95 -0.52
CA GLY A 3 2.27 -9.58 -0.58
C GLY A 3 1.06 -9.31 0.33
N HIS A 4 0.84 -10.20 1.30
CA HIS A 4 -0.17 -10.05 2.36
C HIS A 4 0.50 -9.66 3.67
N PHE A 5 -0.30 -9.12 4.58
CA PHE A 5 0.16 -8.75 5.92
C PHE A 5 0.84 -9.96 6.60
N GLY A 6 2.02 -9.73 7.18
CA GLY A 6 2.84 -10.78 7.79
C GLY A 6 3.73 -11.60 6.83
N ASP A 7 3.65 -11.37 5.51
CA ASP A 7 4.47 -12.03 4.48
C ASP A 7 4.87 -11.03 3.37
N LEU A 8 5.36 -9.86 3.80
CA LEU A 8 5.88 -8.77 2.95
C LEU A 8 7.40 -8.78 2.89
N SER A 9 7.96 -8.70 1.68
CA SER A 9 9.40 -8.52 1.51
C SER A 9 9.83 -7.13 2.01
N PRO A 10 11.11 -6.89 2.31
CA PRO A 10 11.57 -5.56 2.69
C PRO A 10 11.22 -4.46 1.66
N LEU A 11 11.19 -4.81 0.38
CA LEU A 11 10.77 -3.88 -0.69
C LEU A 11 9.26 -3.61 -0.65
N GLN A 12 8.45 -4.63 -0.35
CA GLN A 12 6.99 -4.49 -0.23
C GLN A 12 6.61 -3.68 1.01
N GLU A 13 7.33 -3.85 2.12
CA GLU A 13 7.17 -3.01 3.32
C GLU A 13 7.52 -1.55 3.04
N LYS A 14 8.61 -1.30 2.30
CA LYS A 14 8.98 0.05 1.86
C LYS A 14 7.89 0.70 1.01
N ALA A 15 7.36 -0.02 0.01
CA ALA A 15 6.29 0.47 -0.85
C ALA A 15 4.97 0.73 -0.07
N LEU A 16 4.68 -0.09 0.96
CA LEU A 16 3.55 0.14 1.85
C LEU A 16 3.70 1.45 2.64
N ASN A 17 4.88 1.71 3.18
CA ASN A 17 5.14 2.95 3.93
C ASN A 17 5.11 4.17 3.01
N GLU A 18 5.72 4.09 1.83
CA GLU A 18 5.68 5.17 0.82
C GLU A 18 4.24 5.50 0.40
N LEU A 19 3.39 4.49 0.16
CA LEU A 19 1.99 4.72 -0.16
C LEU A 19 1.23 5.38 1.00
N LYS A 20 1.42 4.90 2.23
CA LYS A 20 0.76 5.47 3.42
C LYS A 20 1.14 6.93 3.66
N GLU A 21 2.40 7.28 3.44
CA GLU A 21 2.88 8.67 3.52
C GLU A 21 2.27 9.53 2.42
N ALA A 22 2.22 9.04 1.17
CA ALA A 22 1.69 9.78 0.02
C ALA A 22 0.18 10.08 0.12
N VAL A 23 -0.60 9.18 0.73
CA VAL A 23 -2.07 9.30 0.88
C VAL A 23 -2.50 9.68 2.29
N ALA A 24 -1.59 10.23 3.11
CA ALA A 24 -1.88 10.63 4.48
C ALA A 24 -2.98 11.71 4.56
N ASP A 25 -3.13 12.52 3.51
CA ASP A 25 -4.16 13.56 3.36
C ASP A 25 -5.58 12.99 3.25
N VAL A 26 -5.73 11.77 2.73
CA VAL A 26 -7.03 11.09 2.54
C VAL A 26 -7.19 9.85 3.43
N HIS A 27 -6.31 9.67 4.42
CA HIS A 27 -6.38 8.56 5.36
C HIS A 27 -7.66 8.62 6.19
N GLN A 28 -8.30 7.46 6.38
CA GLN A 28 -9.47 7.31 7.23
C GLN A 28 -9.17 6.35 8.38
N PRO A 29 -9.76 6.52 9.58
CA PRO A 29 -9.46 5.69 10.76
C PRO A 29 -9.68 4.19 10.58
N HIS A 30 -10.44 3.77 9.57
CA HIS A 30 -10.71 2.37 9.25
C HIS A 30 -9.79 1.80 8.16
N TYR A 31 -8.85 2.59 7.63
CA TYR A 31 -7.86 2.12 6.67
C TYR A 31 -6.73 1.42 7.42
N ASP A 32 -6.62 0.12 7.22
CA ASP A 32 -5.56 -0.72 7.76
C ASP A 32 -4.57 -1.15 6.65
N ASP A 33 -3.57 -1.94 7.01
CA ASP A 33 -2.57 -2.43 6.05
C ASP A 33 -3.21 -3.26 4.94
N TYR A 34 -4.29 -3.98 5.21
CA TYR A 34 -5.02 -4.74 4.20
C TYR A 34 -5.63 -3.82 3.14
N TYR A 35 -6.18 -2.67 3.55
CA TYR A 35 -6.70 -1.64 2.66
C TYR A 35 -5.63 -1.07 1.72
N TYR A 36 -4.41 -0.83 2.19
CA TYR A 36 -3.34 -0.33 1.34
C TYR A 36 -2.75 -1.42 0.43
N LEU A 37 -2.56 -2.62 0.99
CA LEU A 37 -1.94 -3.73 0.27
C LEU A 37 -2.80 -4.24 -0.91
N ARG A 38 -4.13 -4.09 -0.89
CA ARG A 38 -4.96 -4.43 -2.07
C ARG A 38 -4.62 -3.58 -3.30
N TRP A 39 -4.30 -2.29 -3.11
CA TRP A 39 -3.93 -1.39 -4.21
C TRP A 39 -2.51 -1.68 -4.70
N LEU A 40 -1.58 -1.91 -3.77
CA LEU A 40 -0.21 -2.28 -4.11
C LEU A 40 -0.14 -3.61 -4.87
N ARG A 41 -0.86 -4.65 -4.41
CA ARG A 41 -0.92 -5.93 -5.15
C ARG A 41 -1.50 -5.76 -6.55
N ALA A 42 -2.52 -4.91 -6.71
CA ALA A 42 -3.13 -4.62 -8.00
C ALA A 42 -2.21 -3.84 -8.96
N ARG A 43 -1.11 -3.26 -8.45
CA ARG A 43 -0.17 -2.42 -9.20
C ARG A 43 1.29 -2.86 -9.01
N GLU A 44 1.52 -4.14 -8.77
CA GLU A 44 2.88 -4.73 -8.68
C GLU A 44 3.78 -4.04 -7.64
N PHE A 45 3.19 -3.53 -6.56
CA PHE A 45 3.85 -2.75 -5.50
C PHE A 45 4.49 -1.44 -5.99
N ASP A 46 3.97 -0.84 -7.07
CA ASP A 46 4.30 0.52 -7.49
C ASP A 46 3.42 1.52 -6.69
N PRO A 47 4.01 2.30 -5.75
CA PRO A 47 3.24 3.20 -4.89
C PRO A 47 2.59 4.34 -5.68
N VAL A 48 3.21 4.83 -6.75
CA VAL A 48 2.67 5.92 -7.59
C VAL A 48 1.43 5.43 -8.35
N LYS A 49 1.50 4.24 -8.96
CA LYS A 49 0.33 3.67 -9.65
C LYS A 49 -0.76 3.26 -8.67
N ALA A 50 -0.40 2.80 -7.47
CA ALA A 50 -1.37 2.45 -6.43
C ALA A 50 -2.11 3.68 -5.91
N GLU A 51 -1.39 4.78 -5.63
CA GLU A 51 -1.98 6.06 -5.25
C GLU A 51 -2.95 6.57 -6.32
N ALA A 52 -2.53 6.58 -7.59
CA ALA A 52 -3.36 7.04 -8.70
C ALA A 52 -4.63 6.18 -8.92
N MET A 53 -4.65 4.95 -8.44
CA MET A 53 -5.84 4.09 -8.49
C MET A 53 -6.75 4.25 -7.26
N MET A 54 -6.15 4.57 -6.10
CA MET A 54 -6.87 4.73 -4.84
C MET A 54 -7.63 6.06 -4.78
N ARG A 55 -7.09 7.11 -5.40
CA ARG A 55 -7.71 8.44 -5.55
C ARG A 55 -8.73 8.46 -6.69
#